data_AF-A0A0R3VZ80-F1
#
_entry.id   AF-A0A0R3VZ80-F1
#
_cell.length_a   1.000
_cell.length_b   1.000
_cell.length_c   1.000
_cell.angle_alpha   90.00
_cell.angle_beta   90.00
_cell.angle_gamma   90.00
#
_symmetry.space_group_name_H-M   'P 1'
#
loop_
_entity.id
_entity.type
_entity.pdbx_description
1 polymer ?
#
loop_
_entity_poly.entity_id
_entity_poly.type
_entity_poly.pdbx_seq_one_letter_code
_entity_poly.pdbx_strand_id
1 'polypeptide(L)'
;MCENRLMKKPSLQLMRSILGNTEGASDVECLGLLINLACDRRAARSLGEPRGIQMLFRRAFATHDPLLMKLLRNLSQFEELRLHFVDYLPNLASVIVRLEGDPPQTIELENEEDKDNESVDSQFNDFDNTGNAEDCFSLECLGVMANLQLEELDFARVLGDLGLLSWAEKVLEGVGQSHHKDDLVLETIRMIATACVDVEAAKMVALSASPVISRLIRLMNCKADCSS
;
A
#
# COMPACT_ATOMS: atom_id res chain seq x y z
N MET A 1 -14.60 7.31 46.20
CA MET A 1 -15.15 7.84 44.94
C MET A 1 -13.99 8.41 44.15
N CYS A 2 -13.34 7.59 43.32
CA CYS A 2 -12.19 8.01 42.54
C CYS A 2 -12.67 8.66 41.24
N GLU A 3 -12.20 9.88 41.00
CA GLU A 3 -12.40 10.66 39.79
C GLU A 3 -11.83 9.94 38.57
N ASN A 4 -12.66 9.16 37.86
CA ASN A 4 -12.39 8.71 36.51
C ASN A 4 -12.87 9.76 35.49
N ARG A 5 -12.39 11.00 35.62
CA ARG A 5 -12.31 11.96 34.50
C ARG A 5 -10.91 11.91 33.92
N LEU A 6 -10.54 10.74 33.41
CA LEU A 6 -9.42 10.65 32.49
C LEU A 6 -9.87 11.41 31.22
N MET A 7 -9.30 12.60 31.04
CA MET A 7 -9.30 13.40 29.82
C MET A 7 -9.67 12.57 28.58
N LYS A 8 -10.93 12.66 28.12
CA LYS A 8 -11.28 12.23 26.78
C LYS A 8 -10.45 13.12 25.85
N LYS A 9 -9.36 12.59 25.30
CA LYS A 9 -8.43 13.35 24.45
C LYS A 9 -9.23 14.00 23.32
N PRO A 10 -9.23 15.34 23.19
CA PRO A 10 -9.98 16.05 22.14
C PRO A 10 -9.67 15.53 20.73
N SER A 11 -8.44 15.04 20.50
CA SER A 11 -7.99 14.45 19.25
C SER A 11 -8.76 13.18 18.83
N LEU A 12 -9.19 12.35 19.77
CA LEU A 12 -9.92 11.11 19.48
C LEU A 12 -11.38 11.36 19.05
N GLN A 13 -12.00 12.41 19.58
CA GLN A 13 -13.36 12.82 19.18
C GLN A 13 -13.35 13.49 17.80
N LEU A 14 -12.34 14.32 17.54
CA LEU A 14 -12.14 14.91 16.21
C LEU A 14 -11.89 13.83 15.17
N MET A 15 -11.03 12.85 15.47
CA MET A 15 -10.77 11.72 14.57
C MET A 15 -12.03 10.89 14.29
N ARG A 16 -12.84 10.58 15.30
CA ARG A 16 -14.14 9.89 15.11
C ARG A 16 -15.14 10.73 14.32
N SER A 17 -15.08 12.06 14.41
CA SER A 17 -15.92 12.96 13.62
C SER A 17 -15.47 13.05 12.16
N ILE A 18 -14.15 13.06 11.90
CA ILE A 18 -13.56 13.11 10.55
C ILE A 18 -13.72 11.78 9.82
N LEU A 19 -13.52 10.66 10.53
CA LEU A 19 -13.59 9.31 9.96
C LEU A 19 -14.99 8.69 10.02
N GLY A 20 -15.87 9.19 10.89
CA GLY A 20 -17.23 8.67 11.08
C GLY A 20 -18.23 9.10 10.01
N ASN A 21 -17.89 10.05 9.14
CA ASN A 21 -18.72 10.40 8.00
C ASN A 21 -18.42 9.44 6.84
N THR A 22 -19.33 8.51 6.58
CA THR A 22 -19.18 7.47 5.54
C THR A 22 -19.74 7.88 4.18
N GLU A 23 -20.37 9.05 4.06
CA GLU A 23 -21.17 9.44 2.88
C GLU A 23 -20.65 10.69 2.16
N GLY A 24 -19.38 11.08 2.35
CA GLY A 24 -18.79 12.24 1.68
C GLY A 24 -17.31 12.07 1.32
N ALA A 25 -16.85 12.89 0.37
CA ALA A 25 -15.44 13.03 0.06
C ALA A 25 -14.67 13.38 1.34
N SER A 26 -13.54 12.70 1.54
CA SER A 26 -12.67 12.98 2.67
C SER A 26 -12.09 14.38 2.53
N ASP A 27 -12.11 15.16 3.62
CA ASP A 27 -11.37 16.42 3.69
C ASP A 27 -9.87 16.09 3.57
N VAL A 28 -9.27 16.51 2.45
CA VAL A 28 -7.92 16.13 2.02
C VAL A 28 -6.88 16.68 3.00
N GLU A 29 -7.09 17.89 3.51
CA GLU A 29 -6.24 18.53 4.51
C GLU A 29 -6.31 17.80 5.85
N CYS A 30 -7.52 17.41 6.29
CA CYS A 30 -7.71 16.59 7.48
C CYS A 30 -7.03 15.23 7.35
N LEU A 31 -7.17 14.55 6.20
CA LEU A 31 -6.49 13.28 5.95
C LEU A 31 -4.96 13.44 5.90
N GLY A 32 -4.45 14.49 5.25
CA GLY A 32 -3.03 14.79 5.20
C GLY A 32 -2.44 14.97 6.61
N LEU A 33 -3.14 15.67 7.49
CA LEU A 33 -2.75 15.79 8.90
C LEU A 33 -2.75 14.43 9.60
N LEU A 34 -3.78 13.60 9.41
CA LEU A 34 -3.86 12.27 10.04
C LEU A 34 -2.75 11.33 9.55
N ILE A 35 -2.41 11.36 8.25
CA ILE A 35 -1.32 10.59 7.67
C ILE A 35 0.01 10.97 8.32
N ASN A 36 0.27 12.28 8.45
CA ASN A 36 1.47 12.78 9.11
C ASN A 36 1.51 12.42 10.60
N LEU A 37 0.39 12.52 11.30
CA LEU A 37 0.29 12.11 12.71
C LEU A 37 0.49 10.60 12.87
N ALA A 38 0.04 9.78 11.93
CA ALA A 38 0.25 8.33 11.96
C ALA A 38 1.72 7.92 11.82
N CYS A 39 2.64 8.83 11.53
CA CYS A 39 4.08 8.57 11.63
C CYS A 39 4.58 8.53 13.09
N ASP A 40 3.85 9.13 14.04
CA ASP A 40 4.16 9.04 15.48
C ASP A 40 3.46 7.84 16.13
N ARG A 41 4.20 7.04 16.89
CA ARG A 41 3.68 5.82 17.53
C ARG A 41 2.51 6.08 18.49
N ARG A 42 2.50 7.19 19.24
CA ARG A 42 1.42 7.47 20.21
C ARG A 42 0.14 7.90 19.52
N ALA A 43 0.27 8.73 18.50
CA ALA A 43 -0.82 9.09 17.62
C ALA A 43 -1.34 7.83 16.93
N ALA A 44 -0.49 7.05 16.26
CA ALA A 44 -0.87 5.80 15.60
C ALA A 44 -1.60 4.81 16.51
N ARG A 45 -1.19 4.62 17.76
CA ARG A 45 -1.94 3.80 18.74
C ARG A 45 -3.34 4.32 19.03
N SER A 46 -3.48 5.64 19.09
CA SER A 46 -4.77 6.30 19.32
C SER A 46 -5.66 6.20 18.08
N LEU A 47 -5.05 6.32 16.89
CA LEU A 47 -5.72 6.24 15.60
C LEU A 47 -6.11 4.79 15.25
N GLY A 48 -5.24 3.84 15.58
CA GLY A 48 -5.29 2.43 15.20
C GLY A 48 -5.96 1.52 16.22
N GLU A 49 -6.82 2.04 17.11
CA GLU A 49 -7.68 1.16 17.91
C GLU A 49 -8.48 0.23 16.98
N PRO A 50 -8.84 -1.01 17.39
CA PRO A 50 -9.46 -2.00 16.51
C PRO A 50 -10.66 -1.48 15.70
N ARG A 51 -11.52 -0.67 16.35
CA ARG A 51 -12.65 -0.02 15.68
C ARG A 51 -12.24 1.06 14.69
N GLY A 52 -11.17 1.80 14.97
CA GLY A 52 -10.61 2.81 14.08
C GLY A 52 -10.10 2.18 12.79
N ILE A 53 -9.31 1.11 12.90
CA ILE A 53 -8.82 0.33 11.75
C ILE A 53 -9.98 -0.24 10.95
N GLN A 54 -10.99 -0.81 11.62
CA GLN A 54 -12.19 -1.32 10.95
C GLN A 54 -12.95 -0.24 10.17
N MET A 55 -13.14 0.95 10.76
CA MET A 55 -13.80 2.06 10.08
C MET A 55 -12.99 2.58 8.89
N LEU A 56 -11.67 2.68 9.06
CA LEU A 56 -10.74 3.09 8.00
C LEU A 56 -10.79 2.11 6.82
N PHE A 57 -10.67 0.81 7.06
CA PHE A 57 -10.76 -0.19 5.99
C PHE A 57 -12.11 -0.19 5.29
N ARG A 58 -13.21 -0.15 6.07
CA ARG A 58 -14.56 -0.10 5.50
C ARG A 58 -14.71 1.09 4.54
N ARG A 59 -14.23 2.26 4.95
CA ARG A 59 -14.31 3.47 4.11
C ARG A 59 -13.36 3.38 2.93
N ALA A 60 -12.10 3.01 3.16
CA ALA A 60 -11.06 2.90 2.12
C ALA A 60 -11.48 1.96 1.00
N PHE A 61 -12.03 0.78 1.30
CA PHE A 61 -12.54 -0.14 0.28
C PHE A 61 -13.86 0.30 -0.35
N ALA A 62 -14.69 1.07 0.36
CA ALA A 62 -15.93 1.60 -0.21
C ALA A 62 -15.68 2.74 -1.21
N THR A 63 -14.64 3.55 -0.98
CA THR A 63 -14.34 4.75 -1.77
C THR A 63 -13.13 4.60 -2.68
N HIS A 64 -12.34 3.53 -2.53
CA HIS A 64 -11.04 3.35 -3.20
C HIS A 64 -10.12 4.58 -3.02
N ASP A 65 -10.17 5.21 -1.84
CA ASP A 65 -9.44 6.46 -1.56
C ASP A 65 -7.98 6.16 -1.19
N PRO A 66 -6.98 6.56 -2.02
CA PRO A 66 -5.57 6.29 -1.76
C PRO A 66 -5.05 6.91 -0.46
N LEU A 67 -5.61 8.05 -0.03
CA LEU A 67 -5.16 8.73 1.18
C LEU A 67 -5.58 7.96 2.44
N LEU A 68 -6.76 7.34 2.43
CA LEU A 68 -7.19 6.44 3.50
C LEU A 68 -6.30 5.19 3.57
N MET A 69 -5.94 4.63 2.41
CA MET A 69 -5.05 3.47 2.37
C MET A 69 -3.62 3.83 2.78
N LYS A 70 -3.13 5.02 2.40
CA LYS A 70 -1.84 5.57 2.88
C LYS A 70 -1.81 5.74 4.41
N LEU A 71 -2.91 6.21 5.00
CA LEU A 71 -3.06 6.25 6.46
C LEU A 71 -2.98 4.83 7.06
N LEU A 72 -3.69 3.86 6.49
CA LEU A 72 -3.63 2.46 6.91
C LEU A 72 -2.22 1.87 6.76
N ARG A 73 -1.48 2.21 5.70
CA ARG A 73 -0.07 1.84 5.50
C ARG A 73 0.81 2.41 6.60
N ASN A 74 0.66 3.68 6.97
CA ASN A 74 1.39 4.27 8.09
C ASN A 74 1.05 3.60 9.42
N LEU A 75 -0.21 3.17 9.64
CA LEU A 75 -0.58 2.43 10.85
C LEU A 75 0.02 1.01 10.88
N SER A 76 0.09 0.33 9.73
CA SER A 76 0.60 -1.04 9.62
C SER A 76 2.10 -1.19 9.96
N GLN A 77 2.86 -0.09 9.96
CA GLN A 77 4.28 -0.12 10.35
C GLN A 77 4.47 -0.49 11.83
N PHE A 78 3.46 -0.25 12.68
CA PHE A 78 3.53 -0.53 14.12
C PHE A 78 3.04 -1.93 14.42
N GLU A 79 3.94 -2.76 14.95
CA GLU A 79 3.70 -4.15 15.33
C GLU A 79 2.42 -4.36 16.15
N GLU A 80 2.19 -3.50 17.15
CA GLU A 80 1.03 -3.59 18.04
C GLU A 80 -0.34 -3.41 17.33
N LEU A 81 -0.36 -2.93 16.09
CA LEU A 81 -1.57 -2.71 15.31
C LEU A 81 -1.82 -3.78 14.25
N ARG A 82 -0.79 -4.53 13.83
CA ARG A 82 -0.84 -5.41 12.64
C ARG A 82 -1.87 -6.53 12.76
N LEU A 83 -2.11 -7.06 13.95
CA LEU A 83 -3.12 -8.10 14.18
C LEU A 83 -4.54 -7.65 13.77
N HIS A 84 -4.82 -6.34 13.79
CA HIS A 84 -6.12 -5.80 13.39
C HIS A 84 -6.32 -5.76 11.86
N PHE A 85 -5.30 -6.14 11.08
CA PHE A 85 -5.33 -6.13 9.61
C PHE A 85 -5.68 -7.49 9.00
N VAL A 86 -5.62 -8.57 9.80
CA VAL A 86 -5.73 -9.97 9.33
C VAL A 86 -7.03 -10.23 8.57
N ASP A 87 -8.15 -9.74 9.08
CA ASP A 87 -9.48 -9.94 8.47
C ASP A 87 -9.61 -9.28 7.08
N TYR A 88 -8.70 -8.37 6.72
CA TYR A 88 -8.71 -7.62 5.47
C TYR A 88 -7.72 -8.16 4.42
N LEU A 89 -6.92 -9.18 4.76
CA LEU A 89 -5.94 -9.78 3.83
C LEU A 89 -6.56 -10.21 2.49
N PRO A 90 -7.74 -10.88 2.46
CA PRO A 90 -8.36 -11.25 1.18
C PRO A 90 -8.77 -10.04 0.34
N ASN A 91 -9.25 -8.96 0.98
CA ASN A 91 -9.61 -7.72 0.28
C ASN A 91 -8.39 -7.01 -0.28
N LEU A 92 -7.33 -6.87 0.53
CA LEU A 92 -6.04 -6.33 0.09
C LEU A 92 -5.50 -7.11 -1.11
N ALA A 93 -5.45 -8.44 -0.99
CA ALA A 93 -4.97 -9.28 -2.08
C ALA A 93 -5.82 -9.13 -3.35
N SER A 94 -7.15 -9.11 -3.22
CA SER A 94 -8.05 -8.94 -4.36
C SER A 94 -7.83 -7.62 -5.11
N VAL A 95 -7.38 -6.56 -4.43
CA VAL A 95 -7.05 -5.28 -5.06
C VAL A 95 -5.68 -5.38 -5.72
N ILE A 96 -4.67 -5.87 -4.99
CA ILE A 96 -3.29 -6.02 -5.46
C ILE A 96 -3.23 -6.86 -6.75
N VAL A 97 -3.92 -8.00 -6.83
CA VAL A 97 -3.84 -8.89 -8.01
C VAL A 97 -4.42 -8.28 -9.29
N ARG A 98 -5.20 -7.19 -9.18
CA ARG A 98 -5.73 -6.43 -10.32
C ARG A 98 -4.81 -5.29 -10.74
N LEU A 99 -3.79 -4.96 -9.94
CA LEU A 99 -2.79 -3.97 -10.28
C LEU A 99 -1.94 -4.54 -11.42
N GLU A 100 -2.26 -4.13 -12.64
CA GLU A 100 -1.46 -4.44 -13.80
C GLU A 100 -0.22 -3.53 -13.80
N GLY A 101 0.96 -4.09 -14.09
CA GLY A 101 1.98 -3.29 -14.73
C GLY A 101 1.59 -3.24 -16.20
N ASP A 102 1.35 -2.06 -16.78
CA ASP A 102 0.89 -1.91 -18.16
C ASP A 102 1.52 -2.96 -19.10
N PRO A 103 0.73 -3.61 -19.99
CA PRO A 103 1.30 -4.43 -21.06
C PRO A 103 2.34 -3.59 -21.83
N PRO A 104 3.35 -4.21 -22.46
CA PRO A 104 4.35 -3.46 -23.22
C PRO A 104 3.65 -2.58 -24.26
N GLN A 105 3.59 -1.27 -24.01
CA GLN A 105 3.02 -0.33 -24.96
C GLN A 105 3.97 -0.30 -26.17
N THR A 106 3.50 -0.80 -27.31
CA THR A 106 4.05 -0.41 -28.61
C THR A 106 3.95 1.11 -28.66
N ILE A 107 5.09 1.79 -28.83
CA ILE A 107 5.16 3.24 -28.98
C ILE A 107 4.36 3.61 -30.22
N GLU A 108 3.11 3.99 -30.05
CA GLU A 108 2.36 4.73 -31.07
C GLU A 108 2.74 6.20 -30.87
N LEU A 109 3.57 6.69 -31.78
CA LEU A 109 3.95 8.10 -31.89
C LEU A 109 2.71 8.91 -32.26
N GLU A 110 1.96 9.39 -31.26
CA GLU A 110 0.96 10.43 -31.48
C GLU A 110 1.66 11.79 -31.55
N ASN A 111 1.46 12.48 -32.67
CA ASN A 111 2.05 13.77 -32.99
C ASN A 111 1.35 14.91 -32.20
N GLU A 112 2.14 15.94 -31.91
CA GLU A 112 1.84 17.21 -31.22
C GLU A 112 0.53 17.90 -31.65
N GLU A 113 -0.19 18.55 -30.70
CA GLU A 113 -0.84 19.84 -30.94
C GLU A 113 -0.82 20.74 -29.67
N ASP A 114 -0.29 21.95 -29.84
CA ASP A 114 -0.28 23.08 -28.90
C ASP A 114 -1.68 23.40 -28.34
N LYS A 115 -1.80 23.59 -27.01
CA LYS A 115 -2.72 24.60 -26.42
C LYS A 115 -2.19 25.18 -25.11
N ASP A 116 -1.68 26.39 -25.21
CA ASP A 116 -1.66 27.36 -24.12
C ASP A 116 -3.05 27.48 -23.47
N ASN A 117 -3.14 27.25 -22.17
CA ASN A 117 -4.08 27.93 -21.28
C ASN A 117 -3.66 27.71 -19.82
N GLU A 118 -3.00 28.73 -19.30
CA GLU A 118 -2.67 28.89 -17.89
C GLU A 118 -3.94 29.22 -17.10
N SER A 119 -4.31 28.35 -16.16
CA SER A 119 -5.14 28.74 -15.01
C SER A 119 -4.51 28.16 -13.76
N VAL A 120 -3.93 29.08 -12.98
CA VAL A 120 -3.30 28.84 -11.69
C VAL A 120 -4.39 28.66 -10.64
N ASP A 121 -4.69 27.43 -10.23
CA ASP A 121 -5.27 27.17 -8.91
C ASP A 121 -5.20 25.69 -8.49
N SER A 122 -4.29 25.41 -7.55
CA SER A 122 -4.34 24.39 -6.48
C SER A 122 -2.92 24.17 -5.96
N GLN A 123 -2.50 25.02 -5.02
CA GLN A 123 -1.28 24.84 -4.24
C GLN A 123 -1.46 23.65 -3.29
N PHE A 124 -1.48 22.41 -3.82
CA PHE A 124 -1.13 21.14 -3.18
C PHE A 124 -1.02 19.99 -4.21
N ASN A 125 -0.75 20.29 -5.48
CA ASN A 125 -0.56 19.29 -6.54
C ASN A 125 0.89 18.79 -6.69
N ASP A 126 1.64 18.65 -5.60
CA ASP A 126 2.90 17.88 -5.61
C ASP A 126 2.67 16.35 -5.76
N PHE A 127 1.49 15.94 -6.26
CA PHE A 127 1.15 14.58 -6.67
C PHE A 127 1.03 14.52 -8.20
N ASP A 128 1.99 15.10 -8.91
CA ASP A 128 2.25 14.78 -10.31
C ASP A 128 3.53 13.93 -10.29
N ASN A 129 3.48 12.61 -10.53
CA ASN A 129 3.47 12.12 -11.89
C ASN A 129 3.05 10.63 -11.95
N THR A 130 2.04 10.33 -12.77
CA THR A 130 1.75 9.07 -13.53
C THR A 130 1.41 7.73 -12.82
N GLY A 131 0.34 7.70 -12.04
CA GLY A 131 -0.46 6.48 -11.80
C GLY A 131 -1.93 6.86 -11.69
N ASN A 132 -2.86 6.07 -12.24
CA ASN A 132 -4.28 6.36 -12.03
C ASN A 132 -4.60 6.19 -10.51
N ALA A 133 -5.63 6.87 -9.99
CA ALA A 133 -5.92 6.84 -8.55
C ALA A 133 -6.15 5.41 -8.00
N GLU A 134 -6.63 4.49 -8.85
CA GLU A 134 -6.82 3.08 -8.52
C GLU A 134 -5.47 2.35 -8.34
N ASP A 135 -4.48 2.66 -9.17
CA ASP A 135 -3.13 2.12 -9.06
C ASP A 135 -2.44 2.63 -7.80
N CYS A 136 -2.63 3.92 -7.47
CA CYS A 136 -2.15 4.47 -6.20
C CYS A 136 -2.79 3.76 -5.00
N PHE A 137 -4.11 3.56 -5.02
CA PHE A 137 -4.80 2.82 -3.96
C PHE A 137 -4.26 1.38 -3.83
N SER A 138 -4.05 0.71 -4.96
CA SER A 138 -3.54 -0.67 -5.01
C SER A 138 -2.09 -0.77 -4.54
N LEU A 139 -1.25 0.20 -4.89
CA LEU A 139 0.14 0.28 -4.42
C LEU A 139 0.20 0.52 -2.90
N GLU A 140 -0.70 1.34 -2.36
CA GLU A 140 -0.81 1.51 -0.91
C GLU A 140 -1.31 0.22 -0.23
N CYS A 141 -2.23 -0.55 -0.85
CA CYS A 141 -2.63 -1.87 -0.36
C CYS A 141 -1.43 -2.84 -0.31
N LEU A 142 -0.62 -2.87 -1.36
CA LEU A 142 0.61 -3.66 -1.41
C LEU A 142 1.59 -3.25 -0.31
N GLY A 143 1.73 -1.94 -0.09
CA GLY A 143 2.55 -1.38 0.98
C GLY A 143 2.04 -1.74 2.38
N VAL A 144 0.72 -1.82 2.59
CA VAL A 144 0.14 -2.36 3.83
C VAL A 144 0.59 -3.81 4.01
N MET A 145 0.39 -4.65 2.99
CA MET A 145 0.73 -6.07 3.03
C MET A 145 2.23 -6.30 3.29
N ALA A 146 3.09 -5.50 2.66
CA ALA A 146 4.54 -5.52 2.85
C ALA A 146 5.01 -5.08 4.25
N ASN A 147 4.13 -4.50 5.09
CA ASN A 147 4.44 -4.16 6.48
C ASN A 147 3.94 -5.21 7.48
N LEU A 148 3.08 -6.16 7.06
CA LEU A 148 2.47 -7.13 7.95
C LEU A 148 3.45 -8.26 8.26
N GLN A 149 4.28 -8.08 9.28
CA GLN A 149 5.03 -9.20 9.87
C GLN A 149 4.23 -9.72 11.07
N LEU A 150 3.71 -10.95 10.93
CA LEU A 150 2.86 -11.62 11.90
C LEU A 150 3.34 -13.07 12.08
N GLU A 151 3.76 -13.45 13.29
CA GLU A 151 4.39 -14.75 13.56
C GLU A 151 3.45 -15.95 13.30
N GLU A 152 2.15 -15.78 13.55
CA GLU A 152 1.15 -16.85 13.41
C GLU A 152 0.45 -16.86 12.04
N LEU A 153 0.80 -15.94 11.14
CA LEU A 153 0.18 -15.86 9.81
C LEU A 153 0.86 -16.84 8.84
N ASP A 154 0.06 -17.71 8.23
CA ASP A 154 0.47 -18.63 7.17
C ASP A 154 0.65 -17.87 5.85
N PHE A 155 1.85 -17.35 5.61
CA PHE A 155 2.15 -16.59 4.40
C PHE A 155 2.18 -17.48 3.16
N ALA A 156 2.42 -18.79 3.31
CA ALA A 156 2.35 -19.71 2.17
C ALA A 156 0.93 -19.71 1.58
N ARG A 157 -0.10 -19.74 2.42
CA ARG A 157 -1.49 -19.61 1.98
C ARG A 157 -1.84 -18.21 1.50
N VAL A 158 -1.33 -17.16 2.15
CA VAL A 158 -1.52 -15.78 1.66
C VAL A 158 -0.98 -15.64 0.24
N LEU A 159 0.24 -16.12 -0.02
CA LEU A 159 0.85 -16.06 -1.35
C LEU A 159 0.15 -16.95 -2.39
N GLY A 160 -0.16 -18.19 -2.01
CA GLY A 160 -0.74 -19.19 -2.90
C GLY A 160 -2.24 -19.00 -3.13
N ASP A 161 -3.04 -19.12 -2.07
CA ASP A 161 -4.50 -19.16 -2.16
C ASP A 161 -5.10 -17.83 -2.63
N LEU A 162 -4.44 -16.70 -2.31
CA LEU A 162 -4.90 -15.36 -2.74
C LEU A 162 -4.29 -14.91 -4.08
N GLY A 163 -3.51 -15.76 -4.76
CA GLY A 163 -2.95 -15.50 -6.09
C GLY A 163 -1.84 -14.45 -6.14
N LEU A 164 -1.31 -14.03 -4.99
CA LEU A 164 -0.27 -13.00 -4.89
C LEU A 164 1.08 -13.47 -5.47
N LEU A 165 1.42 -14.75 -5.36
CA LEU A 165 2.66 -15.29 -5.93
C LEU A 165 2.64 -15.17 -7.46
N SER A 166 1.59 -15.66 -8.11
CA SER A 166 1.45 -15.59 -9.56
C SER A 166 1.37 -14.15 -10.08
N TRP A 167 0.77 -13.25 -9.30
CA TRP A 167 0.78 -11.82 -9.62
C TRP A 167 2.18 -11.22 -9.49
N ALA A 168 2.90 -11.50 -8.39
CA ALA A 168 4.24 -10.97 -8.17
C ALA A 168 5.25 -11.46 -9.23
N GLU A 169 5.09 -12.70 -9.70
CA GLU A 169 5.85 -13.22 -10.84
C GLU A 169 5.68 -12.36 -12.08
N LYS A 170 4.44 -12.01 -12.45
CA LYS A 170 4.11 -11.14 -13.60
C LYS A 170 4.76 -9.76 -13.47
N VAL A 171 4.68 -9.14 -12.30
CA VAL A 171 5.32 -7.83 -12.04
C VAL A 171 6.83 -7.91 -12.24
N LEU A 172 7.47 -8.96 -11.72
CA LEU A 172 8.92 -9.17 -11.88
C LEU A 172 9.31 -9.56 -13.32
N GLU A 173 8.37 -9.86 -14.22
CA GLU A 173 8.65 -10.03 -15.65
C GLU A 173 8.83 -8.70 -16.38
N GLY A 174 8.11 -7.66 -15.94
CA GLY A 174 8.11 -6.34 -16.56
C GLY A 174 9.19 -5.38 -16.06
N VAL A 175 10.20 -5.86 -15.30
CA VAL A 175 11.17 -4.95 -14.66
C VAL A 175 12.09 -4.29 -15.68
N GLY A 176 12.35 -2.98 -15.49
CA GLY A 176 13.23 -2.17 -16.33
C GLY A 176 12.51 -1.38 -17.43
N GLN A 177 11.19 -1.23 -17.34
CA GLN A 177 10.38 -0.56 -18.37
C GLN A 177 10.04 0.92 -18.04
N SER A 178 9.89 1.31 -16.77
CA SER A 178 9.64 2.71 -16.35
C SER A 178 9.89 2.93 -14.85
N HIS A 179 10.04 4.19 -14.42
CA HIS A 179 10.23 4.56 -13.01
C HIS A 179 9.02 4.27 -12.12
N HIS A 180 7.79 4.41 -12.63
CA HIS A 180 6.57 4.05 -11.89
C HIS A 180 6.50 2.56 -11.55
N LYS A 181 7.13 1.72 -12.38
CA LYS A 181 7.29 0.30 -12.08
C LYS A 181 8.36 0.04 -11.03
N ASP A 182 9.28 0.97 -10.75
CA ASP A 182 10.28 0.78 -9.68
C ASP A 182 9.64 0.73 -8.30
N ASP A 183 8.66 1.60 -8.02
CA ASP A 183 7.90 1.58 -6.75
C ASP A 183 7.07 0.31 -6.60
N LEU A 184 6.39 -0.09 -7.68
CA LEU A 184 5.65 -1.36 -7.72
C LEU A 184 6.56 -2.56 -7.49
N VAL A 185 7.71 -2.61 -8.16
CA VAL A 185 8.71 -3.68 -8.00
C VAL A 185 9.28 -3.67 -6.59
N LEU A 186 9.60 -2.50 -6.03
CA LEU A 186 10.11 -2.37 -4.67
C LEU A 186 9.11 -2.93 -3.66
N GLU A 187 7.84 -2.52 -3.73
CA GLU A 187 6.81 -2.99 -2.81
C GLU A 187 6.51 -4.49 -3.01
N THR A 188 6.58 -4.99 -4.24
CA THR A 188 6.48 -6.43 -4.53
C THR A 188 7.62 -7.21 -3.87
N ILE A 189 8.86 -6.71 -3.96
CA ILE A 189 10.01 -7.33 -3.31
C ILE A 189 9.86 -7.29 -1.78
N ARG A 190 9.40 -6.17 -1.22
CA ARG A 190 9.16 -6.03 0.23
C ARG A 190 8.07 -6.99 0.72
N MET A 191 7.01 -7.19 -0.06
CA MET A 191 5.97 -8.17 0.25
C MET A 191 6.51 -9.60 0.21
N ILE A 192 7.25 -9.99 -0.83
CA ILE A 192 7.88 -11.31 -0.91
C ILE A 192 8.84 -11.52 0.27
N ALA A 193 9.66 -10.52 0.60
CA ALA A 193 10.59 -10.59 1.73
C ALA A 193 9.86 -10.78 3.07
N THR A 194 8.72 -10.09 3.25
CA THR A 194 7.86 -10.25 4.43
C THR A 194 7.27 -11.65 4.51
N ALA A 195 6.77 -12.18 3.39
CA ALA A 195 6.22 -13.53 3.32
C ALA A 195 7.29 -14.61 3.58
N CYS A 196 8.52 -14.42 3.10
CA CYS A 196 9.62 -15.37 3.30
C CYS A 196 10.14 -15.47 4.74
N VAL A 197 9.58 -14.72 5.69
CA VAL A 197 9.75 -15.01 7.13
C VAL A 197 9.13 -16.36 7.50
N ASP A 198 8.07 -16.76 6.79
CA ASP A 198 7.49 -18.11 6.85
C ASP A 198 8.32 -19.07 5.98
N VAL A 199 8.75 -20.17 6.59
CA VAL A 199 9.57 -21.21 5.96
C VAL A 199 8.84 -21.88 4.79
N GLU A 200 7.53 -22.12 4.89
CA GLU A 200 6.78 -22.76 3.80
C GLU A 200 6.57 -21.80 2.63
N ALA A 201 6.34 -20.51 2.91
CA ALA A 201 6.33 -19.47 1.88
C ALA A 201 7.70 -19.33 1.20
N ALA A 202 8.78 -19.33 1.97
CA ALA A 202 10.14 -19.26 1.44
C ALA A 202 10.47 -20.47 0.54
N LYS A 203 10.07 -21.68 0.94
CA LYS A 203 10.19 -22.88 0.09
C LYS A 203 9.34 -22.75 -1.17
N MET A 204 8.10 -22.24 -1.06
CA MET A 204 7.24 -22.01 -2.22
C MET A 204 7.90 -21.04 -3.21
N VAL A 205 8.50 -19.95 -2.74
CA VAL A 205 9.21 -18.98 -3.62
C VAL A 205 10.50 -19.58 -4.20
N ALA A 206 11.23 -20.39 -3.42
CA ALA A 206 12.56 -20.86 -3.80
C ALA A 206 12.62 -22.17 -4.58
N LEU A 207 11.70 -23.09 -4.29
CA LEU A 207 11.72 -24.47 -4.78
C LEU A 207 10.64 -24.74 -5.82
N SER A 208 9.63 -23.89 -5.92
CA SER A 208 8.69 -23.95 -7.04
C SER A 208 9.44 -23.61 -8.34
N ALA A 209 8.87 -23.96 -9.49
CA ALA A 209 9.35 -23.49 -10.79
C ALA A 209 9.20 -21.95 -10.99
N SER A 210 9.08 -21.21 -9.89
CA SER A 210 8.92 -19.78 -9.82
C SER A 210 10.19 -19.07 -10.30
N PRO A 211 10.09 -18.13 -11.23
CA PRO A 211 11.23 -17.35 -11.69
C PRO A 211 11.63 -16.23 -10.69
N VAL A 212 10.98 -16.12 -9.52
CA VAL A 212 11.21 -15.02 -8.57
C VAL A 212 12.69 -14.89 -8.21
N ILE A 213 13.35 -15.97 -7.76
CA ILE A 213 14.77 -15.91 -7.35
C ILE A 213 15.66 -15.49 -8.52
N SER A 214 15.49 -16.08 -9.70
CA SER A 214 16.32 -15.77 -10.86
C SER A 214 16.15 -14.31 -11.30
N ARG A 215 14.92 -13.78 -11.21
CA ARG A 215 14.60 -12.37 -11.48
C ARG A 215 15.25 -11.44 -10.45
N LEU A 216 15.16 -11.73 -9.16
CA LEU A 216 15.81 -10.95 -8.11
C LEU A 216 17.34 -10.89 -8.30
N ILE A 217 17.98 -12.00 -8.65
CA ILE A 217 19.41 -12.05 -8.97
C ILE A 217 19.74 -11.12 -10.14
N ARG A 218 18.93 -11.15 -11.20
CA ARG A 218 19.10 -10.27 -12.36
C ARG A 218 18.99 -8.79 -11.97
N LEU A 219 18.03 -8.43 -11.12
CA LEU A 219 17.86 -7.04 -10.64
C LEU A 219 19.07 -6.53 -9.86
N MET A 220 19.64 -7.37 -9.00
CA MET A 220 20.84 -7.01 -8.24
C MET A 220 22.03 -6.75 -9.17
N ASN A 221 22.20 -7.57 -10.21
CA ASN A 221 23.32 -7.43 -11.15
C ASN A 221 23.17 -6.20 -12.06
N CYS A 222 21.96 -5.90 -12.57
CA CYS A 222 21.73 -4.73 -13.41
C CYS A 222 22.02 -3.40 -12.68
N LYS A 223 21.75 -3.31 -11.37
CA LYS A 223 22.06 -2.11 -10.57
C LYS A 223 23.57 -1.93 -10.30
N ALA A 224 24.33 -3.02 -10.21
CA ALA A 224 25.78 -2.96 -10.00
C ALA A 224 26.53 -2.39 -11.21
N ASP A 225 26.06 -2.70 -12.44
CA ASP A 225 26.69 -2.22 -13.67
C ASP A 225 26.45 -0.72 -13.93
N CYS A 226 25.31 -0.16 -13.51
CA CYS A 226 25.00 1.26 -13.67
C CYS A 226 25.77 2.20 -12.71
N SER A 227 26.50 1.63 -11.74
CA SER A 227 27.29 2.40 -10.76
C SER A 227 28.81 2.34 -11.03
N SER A 228 29.20 1.86 -12.23
CA SER A 228 30.59 1.74 -12.71
C SER A 228 30.92 2.78 -13.79
#